data_AF-A0AAV8Y3S7-F1
#
_entry.id   AF-A0AAV8Y3S7-F1
#
_cell.length_a   1.000
_cell.length_b   1.000
_cell.length_c   1.000
_cell.angle_alpha   90.00
_cell.angle_beta   90.00
_cell.angle_gamma   90.00
#
_symmetry.space_group_name_H-M   'P 1'
#
loop_
_entity.id
_entity.type
_entity.pdbx_description
1 polymer ?
#
loop_
_entity_poly.entity_id
_entity_poly.type
_entity_poly.pdbx_seq_one_letter_code
_entity_poly.pdbx_strand_id
1 'polypeptide(L)'
;SRRLMSLIACEGRMIRALEHARVTFSMEVESSPTVLHIYEDEDSKSILFGTIDGRVGILDVERSQGFERWLVSNDENSSTVSCIDSYDLSGNGTKNLIIGRQDGNIEVYQVNIHDTMDSSRLIFLYVIQCGIVAAQGFDEILVVTYTGRIFGLTTQSLEVNMENTAGGYIFSTDTSHKIFKLKSEIEDLKGKILKEREKYQTSTQSFFDELSAIPLLSVKDTFVLEKSTSTYNLAIEVPTAIDNILIQSNTKVDLLDVEKNSAVVSYSESQTDDSNFLLATYRCQINTNRLELKIRTIEGQKGILQAYVTPMVQPKCSRLIQYEIKALSLHYRIHQFDSNRPFNVLIIKGTFSLAEIHSWIGLCLPEVPEKPQISEKTILWFRSSLVDTILECSYQ
;
A
#
# COMPACT_ATOMS: atom_id res chain seq x y z
N SER A 1 7.66 6.90 -38.55
CA SER A 1 8.49 7.45 -37.46
C SER A 1 7.90 6.93 -36.15
N ARG A 2 8.60 6.05 -35.42
CA ARG A 2 8.11 5.58 -34.11
C ARG A 2 8.40 6.67 -33.09
N ARG A 3 7.34 7.35 -32.63
CA ARG A 3 7.42 8.41 -31.62
C ARG A 3 7.54 7.74 -30.26
N LEU A 4 8.62 8.01 -29.53
CA LEU A 4 8.81 7.47 -28.19
C LEU A 4 8.09 8.37 -27.19
N MET A 5 7.10 7.80 -26.52
CA MET A 5 6.34 8.46 -25.46
C MET A 5 6.62 7.76 -24.14
N SER A 6 6.92 8.54 -23.10
CA SER A 6 7.12 8.04 -21.74
C SER A 6 5.96 8.49 -20.88
N LEU A 7 5.41 7.58 -20.07
CA LEU A 7 4.39 7.93 -19.09
C LEU A 7 4.99 8.01 -17.69
N ILE A 8 4.52 8.97 -16.91
CA ILE A 8 4.88 9.11 -15.49
C ILE A 8 3.59 9.16 -14.68
N ALA A 9 3.43 8.17 -13.79
CA ALA A 9 2.43 8.18 -12.73
C ALA A 9 2.89 9.15 -11.63
N CYS A 10 2.07 10.13 -11.30
CA CYS A 10 2.36 11.14 -10.28
C CYS A 10 1.41 10.99 -9.10
N GLU A 11 1.94 11.08 -7.88
CA GLU A 11 1.18 11.01 -6.62
C GLU A 11 0.01 11.99 -6.55
N GLY A 12 0.14 13.16 -7.20
CA GLY A 12 -0.91 14.18 -7.31
C GLY A 12 -2.14 13.79 -8.16
N ARG A 13 -2.43 12.48 -8.29
CA ARG A 13 -3.54 11.91 -9.04
C ARG A 13 -3.52 12.29 -10.52
N MET A 14 -2.33 12.18 -11.12
CA MET A 14 -2.10 12.51 -12.52
C MET A 14 -1.24 11.44 -13.18
N ILE A 15 -1.45 11.20 -14.47
CA ILE A 15 -0.53 10.47 -15.33
C ILE A 15 -0.11 11.40 -16.45
N ARG A 16 1.19 11.65 -16.57
CA ARG A 16 1.73 12.61 -17.56
C ARG A 16 2.39 11.86 -18.69
N ALA A 17 2.04 12.22 -19.92
CA ALA A 17 2.73 11.76 -21.11
C ALA A 17 3.82 12.76 -21.47
N LEU A 18 5.03 12.26 -21.68
CA LEU A 18 6.20 13.06 -22.04
C LEU A 18 6.77 12.58 -23.35
N GLU A 19 7.22 13.56 -24.12
CA GLU A 19 8.01 13.34 -25.32
C GLU A 19 9.08 14.41 -25.40
N HIS A 20 10.31 14.02 -25.77
CA HIS A 20 11.43 14.95 -25.87
C HIS A 20 11.60 15.81 -24.59
N ALA A 21 11.42 15.19 -23.42
CA ALA A 21 11.45 15.84 -22.09
C ALA A 21 10.43 16.97 -21.88
N ARG A 22 9.34 17.00 -22.66
CA ARG A 22 8.22 17.92 -22.49
C ARG A 22 6.94 17.15 -22.24
N VAL A 23 6.12 17.65 -21.32
CA VAL A 23 4.77 17.12 -21.09
C VAL A 23 3.93 17.44 -22.33
N THR A 24 3.41 16.41 -22.98
CA THR A 24 2.56 16.55 -24.17
C THR A 24 1.09 16.64 -23.78
N PHE A 25 0.66 15.78 -22.87
CA PHE A 25 -0.65 15.86 -22.24
C PHE A 25 -0.61 15.27 -20.83
N SER A 26 -1.61 15.64 -20.02
CA SER A 26 -1.77 15.16 -18.65
C SER A 26 -3.16 14.58 -18.49
N MET A 27 -3.24 13.41 -17.87
CA MET A 27 -4.47 12.70 -17.57
C MET A 27 -4.74 12.81 -16.08
N GLU A 28 -5.90 13.33 -15.73
CA GLU A 28 -6.39 13.35 -14.36
C GLU A 28 -6.98 11.97 -14.02
N VAL A 29 -6.66 11.48 -12.83
CA VAL A 29 -7.24 10.24 -12.29
C VAL A 29 -7.83 10.52 -10.92
N GLU A 30 -8.78 9.69 -10.47
CA GLU A 30 -9.48 9.92 -9.21
C GLU A 30 -8.65 9.59 -7.95
N SER A 31 -7.55 8.86 -8.14
CA SER A 31 -6.72 8.31 -7.07
C SER A 31 -5.29 8.20 -7.54
N SER A 32 -4.34 8.21 -6.61
CA SER A 32 -2.91 8.24 -6.92
C SER A 32 -2.50 6.93 -7.61
N PRO A 33 -1.96 6.99 -8.84
CA PRO A 33 -1.51 5.82 -9.57
C PRO A 33 -0.21 5.27 -8.95
N THR A 34 -0.13 3.95 -8.79
CA THR A 34 0.98 3.24 -8.12
C THR A 34 1.80 2.39 -9.07
N VAL A 35 1.19 1.89 -10.15
CA VAL A 35 1.85 1.06 -11.16
C VAL A 35 1.27 1.36 -12.54
N LEU A 36 2.11 1.28 -13.57
CA LEU A 36 1.75 1.33 -14.97
C LEU A 36 2.15 0.00 -15.62
N HIS A 37 1.27 -0.56 -16.45
CA HIS A 37 1.50 -1.82 -17.16
C HIS A 37 1.10 -1.68 -18.62
N ILE A 38 1.92 -2.18 -19.54
CA ILE A 38 1.59 -2.21 -20.96
C ILE A 38 0.84 -3.50 -21.24
N TYR A 39 -0.42 -3.37 -21.66
CA TYR A 39 -1.21 -4.49 -22.14
C TYR A 39 -1.10 -4.53 -23.67
N GLU A 40 -0.42 -5.55 -24.17
CA GLU A 40 -0.31 -5.80 -25.60
C GLU A 40 -1.30 -6.89 -26.01
N ASP A 41 -2.18 -6.56 -26.94
CA ASP A 41 -3.01 -7.49 -27.68
C ASP A 41 -2.53 -7.56 -29.14
N GLU A 42 -2.97 -8.55 -29.92
CA GLU A 42 -2.47 -8.80 -31.29
C GLU A 42 -2.46 -7.54 -32.18
N ASP A 43 -3.49 -6.70 -32.04
CA ASP A 43 -3.70 -5.51 -32.87
C ASP A 43 -3.64 -4.17 -32.12
N SER A 44 -3.45 -4.18 -30.78
CA SER A 44 -3.52 -2.93 -29.99
C SER A 44 -2.59 -2.92 -28.79
N LYS A 45 -2.10 -1.72 -28.44
CA LYS A 45 -1.35 -1.49 -27.20
C LYS A 45 -2.12 -0.53 -26.32
N SER A 46 -2.55 -1.02 -25.19
CA SER A 46 -3.25 -0.24 -24.17
C SER A 46 -2.40 -0.13 -22.93
N ILE A 47 -2.61 0.94 -22.16
CA ILE A 47 -1.87 1.16 -20.93
C ILE A 47 -2.82 1.02 -19.76
N LEU A 48 -2.48 0.12 -18.86
CA LEU A 48 -3.20 -0.10 -17.62
C LEU A 48 -2.48 0.63 -16.49
N PHE A 49 -3.25 1.08 -15.49
CA PHE A 49 -2.69 1.64 -14.27
C PHE A 49 -3.45 1.14 -13.05
N GLY A 50 -2.71 0.87 -11.97
CA GLY A 50 -3.27 0.57 -10.66
C GLY A 50 -3.22 1.79 -9.76
N THR A 51 -4.13 1.89 -8.79
CA THR A 51 -4.21 3.00 -7.84
C THR A 51 -4.04 2.56 -6.38
N ILE A 52 -3.76 3.55 -5.52
CA ILE A 52 -3.64 3.35 -4.06
C ILE A 52 -4.95 2.92 -3.38
N ASP A 53 -6.10 3.23 -3.97
CA ASP A 53 -7.41 2.81 -3.46
C ASP A 53 -7.93 1.51 -4.10
N GLY A 54 -7.05 0.76 -4.76
CA GLY A 54 -7.33 -0.61 -5.20
C GLY A 54 -8.03 -0.73 -6.56
N ARG A 55 -8.09 0.32 -7.36
CA ARG A 55 -8.71 0.27 -8.70
C ARG A 55 -7.67 0.02 -9.79
N VAL A 56 -8.13 -0.55 -10.90
CA VAL A 56 -7.33 -0.65 -12.14
C VAL A 56 -8.11 -0.03 -13.29
N GLY A 57 -7.48 0.92 -13.97
CA GLY A 57 -8.04 1.62 -15.12
C GLY A 57 -7.22 1.39 -16.39
N ILE A 58 -7.83 1.72 -17.51
CA ILE A 58 -7.21 1.73 -18.84
C ILE A 58 -7.11 3.15 -19.38
N LEU A 59 -5.99 3.42 -20.05
CA LEU A 59 -5.68 4.68 -20.72
C LEU A 59 -5.60 4.48 -22.23
N ASP A 60 -6.27 5.37 -22.96
CA ASP A 60 -6.08 5.54 -24.40
C ASP A 60 -5.05 6.65 -24.65
N VAL A 61 -3.81 6.21 -24.81
CA VAL A 61 -2.67 7.09 -25.06
C VAL A 61 -2.48 7.36 -26.55
N GLU A 62 -2.89 6.44 -27.43
CA GLU A 62 -2.74 6.59 -28.87
C GLU A 62 -3.64 7.69 -29.43
N ARG A 63 -4.91 7.74 -28.98
CA ARG A 63 -5.84 8.79 -29.39
C ARG A 63 -5.72 10.07 -28.55
N SER A 64 -4.79 10.09 -27.58
CA SER A 64 -4.64 11.19 -26.61
C SER A 64 -5.96 11.52 -25.90
N GLN A 65 -6.85 10.53 -25.72
CA GLN A 65 -8.14 10.69 -25.07
C GLN A 65 -8.05 10.56 -23.55
N GLY A 66 -6.96 9.97 -23.04
CA GLY A 66 -6.65 9.96 -21.62
C GLY A 66 -7.23 8.77 -20.88
N PHE A 67 -7.82 9.01 -19.70
CA PHE A 67 -8.53 7.97 -18.94
C PHE A 67 -9.78 7.53 -19.70
N GLU A 68 -9.90 6.23 -19.95
CA GLU A 68 -11.02 5.67 -20.71
C GLU A 68 -12.08 5.08 -19.77
N ARG A 69 -11.72 4.07 -18.96
CA ARG A 69 -12.62 3.44 -18.00
C ARG A 69 -11.90 2.69 -16.87
N TRP A 70 -12.67 2.32 -15.86
CA TRP A 70 -12.25 1.35 -14.83
C TRP A 70 -12.47 -0.07 -15.34
N LEU A 71 -11.42 -0.90 -15.23
CA LEU A 71 -11.50 -2.34 -15.48
C LEU A 71 -11.84 -3.08 -14.19
N VAL A 72 -11.26 -2.66 -13.06
CA VAL A 72 -11.47 -3.26 -11.74
C VAL A 72 -11.84 -2.17 -10.76
N SER A 73 -13.00 -2.31 -10.12
CA SER A 73 -13.47 -1.44 -9.04
C SER A 73 -12.87 -1.86 -7.70
N ASN A 74 -13.10 -1.06 -6.66
CA ASN A 74 -12.62 -1.31 -5.31
C ASN A 74 -13.73 -1.68 -4.32
N ASP A 75 -14.87 -2.18 -4.83
CA ASP A 75 -16.03 -2.52 -4.01
C ASP A 75 -15.74 -3.72 -3.09
N GLU A 76 -15.01 -4.72 -3.59
CA GLU A 76 -14.63 -5.92 -2.85
C GLU A 76 -13.29 -5.75 -2.12
N ASN A 77 -12.34 -5.06 -2.75
CA ASN A 77 -10.99 -4.87 -2.21
C ASN A 77 -10.45 -3.47 -2.51
N SER A 78 -10.30 -2.65 -1.46
CA SER A 78 -9.74 -1.31 -1.51
C SER A 78 -8.22 -1.26 -1.29
N SER A 79 -7.56 -2.41 -1.14
CA SER A 79 -6.12 -2.47 -0.94
C SER A 79 -5.36 -2.04 -2.18
N THR A 80 -4.34 -1.20 -1.97
CA THR A 80 -3.44 -0.65 -2.99
C THR A 80 -2.98 -1.70 -3.98
N VAL A 81 -3.10 -1.38 -5.28
CA VAL A 81 -2.50 -2.19 -6.34
C VAL A 81 -0.98 -2.01 -6.30
N SER A 82 -0.25 -3.09 -6.08
CA SER A 82 1.22 -3.05 -5.96
C SER A 82 1.92 -3.40 -7.27
N CYS A 83 1.37 -4.33 -8.04
CA CYS A 83 1.85 -4.68 -9.36
C CYS A 83 0.74 -5.33 -10.19
N ILE A 84 0.94 -5.26 -11.51
CA ILE A 84 0.04 -5.74 -12.54
C ILE A 84 0.89 -6.54 -13.53
N ASP A 85 0.37 -7.67 -14.00
CA ASP A 85 0.91 -8.40 -15.14
C ASP A 85 -0.23 -8.91 -16.04
N SER A 86 0.09 -9.32 -17.26
CA SER A 86 -0.89 -9.86 -18.21
C SER A 86 -0.36 -11.10 -18.91
N TYR A 87 -1.07 -12.22 -18.78
CA TYR A 87 -0.67 -13.52 -19.33
C TYR A 87 -1.89 -14.37 -19.68
N ASP A 88 -1.82 -15.16 -20.74
CA ASP A 88 -2.87 -16.12 -21.10
C ASP A 88 -2.67 -17.42 -20.33
N LEU A 89 -3.34 -17.53 -19.18
CA LEU A 89 -3.30 -18.73 -18.33
C LEU A 89 -4.18 -19.86 -18.89
N SER A 90 -5.04 -19.56 -19.85
CA SER A 90 -6.03 -20.49 -20.40
C SER A 90 -5.63 -21.12 -21.73
N GLY A 91 -4.58 -20.60 -22.37
CA GLY A 91 -4.13 -21.02 -23.70
C GLY A 91 -5.13 -20.71 -24.81
N ASN A 92 -6.05 -19.77 -24.59
CA ASN A 92 -7.11 -19.42 -25.56
C ASN A 92 -6.77 -18.19 -26.42
N GLY A 93 -5.58 -17.62 -26.26
CA GLY A 93 -5.09 -16.41 -26.93
C GLY A 93 -5.47 -15.11 -26.22
N THR A 94 -6.35 -15.13 -25.23
CA THR A 94 -6.76 -13.94 -24.47
C THR A 94 -5.97 -13.83 -23.18
N LYS A 95 -5.26 -12.72 -22.98
CA LYS A 95 -4.49 -12.52 -21.74
C LYS A 95 -5.41 -12.20 -20.56
N ASN A 96 -5.23 -12.93 -19.48
CA ASN A 96 -5.78 -12.59 -18.17
C ASN A 96 -4.97 -11.46 -17.54
N LEU A 97 -5.65 -10.63 -16.75
CA LEU A 97 -5.04 -9.56 -15.97
C LEU A 97 -4.76 -10.06 -14.56
N ILE A 98 -3.51 -10.00 -14.14
CA ILE A 98 -3.07 -10.45 -12.82
C ILE A 98 -2.72 -9.23 -11.98
N ILE A 99 -3.40 -9.05 -10.86
CA ILE A 99 -3.29 -7.87 -10.01
C ILE A 99 -2.92 -8.34 -8.62
N GLY A 100 -1.76 -7.94 -8.09
CA GLY A 100 -1.54 -8.16 -6.67
C GLY A 100 -1.41 -6.90 -5.85
N ARG A 101 -1.91 -7.06 -4.64
CA ARG A 101 -2.28 -5.98 -3.76
C ARG A 101 -1.40 -5.99 -2.54
N GLN A 102 -1.36 -4.85 -1.88
CA GLN A 102 -0.52 -4.71 -0.70
C GLN A 102 -1.00 -5.58 0.45
N ASP A 103 -2.28 -5.94 0.56
CA ASP A 103 -2.81 -6.82 1.62
C ASP A 103 -2.40 -8.29 1.46
N GLY A 104 -1.63 -8.61 0.42
CA GLY A 104 -1.20 -9.98 0.10
C GLY A 104 -2.22 -10.75 -0.72
N ASN A 105 -3.38 -10.15 -1.01
CA ASN A 105 -4.28 -10.68 -2.02
C ASN A 105 -3.66 -10.47 -3.39
N ILE A 106 -3.99 -11.40 -4.25
CA ILE A 106 -3.77 -11.25 -5.65
C ILE A 106 -5.02 -11.75 -6.35
N GLU A 107 -5.28 -11.26 -7.54
CA GLU A 107 -6.53 -11.45 -8.22
C GLU A 107 -6.21 -11.64 -9.71
N VAL A 108 -6.77 -12.70 -10.29
CA VAL A 108 -6.67 -12.99 -11.72
C VAL A 108 -8.03 -12.69 -12.33
N TYR A 109 -8.06 -11.73 -13.24
CA TYR A 109 -9.26 -11.30 -13.93
C TYR A 109 -9.24 -11.74 -15.39
N GLN A 110 -10.40 -12.20 -15.87
CA GLN A 110 -10.68 -12.14 -17.30
C GLN A 110 -11.22 -10.75 -17.61
N VAL A 111 -10.51 -10.03 -18.48
CA VAL A 111 -10.89 -8.68 -18.88
C VAL A 111 -11.00 -8.65 -20.39
N ASN A 112 -12.16 -8.22 -20.88
CA ASN A 112 -12.30 -7.83 -22.27
C ASN A 112 -12.00 -6.33 -22.39
N ILE A 113 -10.88 -5.99 -23.01
CA ILE A 113 -10.47 -4.59 -23.16
C ILE A 113 -11.28 -3.90 -24.25
N HIS A 114 -11.70 -4.64 -25.28
CA HIS A 114 -12.43 -4.12 -26.44
C HIS A 114 -13.92 -3.88 -26.19
N ASP A 115 -14.51 -4.62 -25.26
CA ASP A 115 -15.91 -4.44 -24.88
C ASP A 115 -16.03 -3.67 -23.55
N THR A 116 -16.60 -2.48 -23.63
CA THR A 116 -16.82 -1.60 -22.47
C THR A 116 -18.02 -2.03 -21.62
N MET A 117 -18.89 -2.90 -22.14
CA MET A 117 -20.06 -3.42 -21.44
C MET A 117 -19.76 -4.70 -20.65
N ASP A 118 -18.60 -5.32 -20.88
CA ASP A 118 -18.22 -6.56 -20.21
C ASP A 118 -17.54 -6.26 -18.87
N SER A 119 -18.11 -6.80 -17.80
CA SER A 119 -17.57 -6.67 -16.45
C SER A 119 -16.40 -7.64 -16.26
N SER A 120 -15.28 -7.14 -15.75
CA SER A 120 -14.15 -8.00 -15.37
C SER A 120 -14.60 -9.07 -14.39
N ARG A 121 -14.26 -10.33 -14.68
CA ARG A 121 -14.62 -11.46 -13.83
C ARG A 121 -13.39 -11.93 -13.06
N LEU A 122 -13.50 -11.94 -11.74
CA LEU A 122 -12.50 -12.55 -10.87
C LEU A 122 -12.56 -14.07 -11.05
N ILE A 123 -11.48 -14.66 -11.55
CA ILE A 123 -11.37 -16.11 -11.77
C ILE A 123 -10.66 -16.77 -10.58
N PHE A 124 -9.61 -16.15 -10.06
CA PHE A 124 -8.85 -16.66 -8.93
C PHE A 124 -8.39 -15.54 -8.00
N LEU A 125 -8.38 -15.85 -6.70
CA LEU A 125 -7.57 -15.13 -5.72
C LEU A 125 -6.21 -15.85 -5.65
N TYR A 126 -5.12 -15.09 -5.50
CA TYR A 126 -3.69 -15.44 -5.36
C TYR A 126 -2.80 -15.43 -6.65
N VAL A 127 -1.66 -14.72 -6.53
CA VAL A 127 -0.33 -14.66 -7.20
C VAL A 127 -0.05 -13.80 -8.47
N ILE A 128 1.11 -13.09 -8.51
CA ILE A 128 1.57 -12.10 -9.54
C ILE A 128 2.81 -12.62 -10.28
N GLN A 129 2.95 -12.29 -11.57
CA GLN A 129 3.98 -12.65 -12.58
C GLN A 129 3.89 -14.06 -13.15
N CYS A 130 3.65 -14.23 -14.45
CA CYS A 130 3.43 -15.55 -15.05
C CYS A 130 4.62 -16.07 -15.86
N GLY A 131 4.84 -17.39 -15.77
CA GLY A 131 5.79 -18.13 -16.58
C GLY A 131 5.94 -19.59 -16.12
N ILE A 132 6.62 -20.40 -16.91
CA ILE A 132 6.94 -21.79 -16.55
C ILE A 132 8.22 -21.78 -15.70
N VAL A 133 8.13 -22.14 -14.41
CA VAL A 133 9.29 -22.12 -13.51
C VAL A 133 9.69 -23.53 -13.04
N ALA A 134 8.74 -24.35 -12.59
CA ALA A 134 9.03 -25.67 -12.04
C ALA A 134 8.65 -26.82 -12.98
N ALA A 135 7.36 -26.96 -13.33
CA ALA A 135 6.87 -28.09 -14.11
C ALA A 135 6.67 -27.72 -15.59
N GLN A 136 7.44 -28.34 -16.49
CA GLN A 136 7.29 -28.12 -17.93
C GLN A 136 5.88 -28.53 -18.40
N GLY A 137 5.18 -27.60 -19.04
CA GLY A 137 3.83 -27.83 -19.57
C GLY A 137 2.69 -27.40 -18.64
N PHE A 138 2.99 -26.86 -17.46
CA PHE A 138 2.01 -26.22 -16.59
C PHE A 138 2.39 -24.75 -16.41
N ASP A 139 1.46 -23.85 -16.72
CA ASP A 139 1.66 -22.44 -16.45
C ASP A 139 1.68 -22.19 -14.94
N GLU A 140 2.57 -21.32 -14.51
CA GLU A 140 2.73 -20.95 -13.12
C GLU A 140 2.75 -19.44 -12.97
N ILE A 141 2.33 -18.97 -11.80
CA ILE A 141 2.44 -17.58 -11.40
C ILE A 141 3.46 -17.50 -10.25
N LEU A 142 4.44 -16.60 -10.30
CA LEU A 142 5.61 -16.49 -9.45
C LEU A 142 5.55 -15.24 -8.55
N VAL A 143 5.08 -15.39 -7.30
CA VAL A 143 5.09 -14.25 -6.36
C VAL A 143 6.44 -14.05 -5.73
N VAL A 144 6.79 -12.78 -5.58
CA VAL A 144 7.79 -12.31 -4.62
C VAL A 144 7.08 -11.49 -3.53
N THR A 145 7.17 -11.92 -2.28
CA THR A 145 6.60 -11.18 -1.14
C THR A 145 7.55 -10.08 -0.65
N TYR A 146 7.02 -9.15 0.15
CA TYR A 146 7.83 -8.13 0.84
C TYR A 146 8.97 -8.72 1.69
N THR A 147 8.75 -9.91 2.27
CA THR A 147 9.76 -10.64 3.05
C THR A 147 10.81 -11.37 2.21
N GLY A 148 10.72 -11.29 0.88
CA GLY A 148 11.61 -11.97 -0.05
C GLY A 148 11.30 -13.46 -0.25
N ARG A 149 10.11 -13.93 0.17
CA ARG A 149 9.68 -15.30 -0.17
C ARG A 149 9.28 -15.34 -1.63
N ILE A 150 9.86 -16.29 -2.35
CA ILE A 150 9.56 -16.55 -3.75
C ILE A 150 8.81 -17.88 -3.81
N PHE A 151 7.61 -17.88 -4.37
CA PHE A 151 6.83 -19.11 -4.54
C PHE A 151 5.99 -19.07 -5.82
N GLY A 152 5.79 -20.24 -6.42
CA GLY A 152 4.95 -20.43 -7.59
C GLY A 152 3.56 -20.94 -7.22
N LEU A 153 2.50 -20.44 -7.87
CA LEU A 153 1.23 -21.16 -8.01
C LEU A 153 1.19 -21.82 -9.37
N THR A 154 1.11 -23.14 -9.37
CA THR A 154 1.06 -23.94 -10.59
C THR A 154 -0.36 -24.37 -10.90
N THR A 155 -0.67 -24.49 -12.19
CA THR A 155 -1.91 -25.12 -12.69
C THR A 155 -1.90 -26.64 -12.57
N GLN A 156 -0.77 -27.25 -12.18
CA GLN A 156 -0.67 -28.68 -11.98
C GLN A 156 -1.57 -29.16 -10.82
N SER A 157 -2.44 -30.13 -11.10
CA SER A 157 -3.25 -30.78 -10.05
C SER A 157 -2.37 -31.54 -9.06
N LEU A 158 -2.54 -31.25 -7.77
CA LEU A 158 -1.83 -31.91 -6.66
C LEU A 158 -2.41 -33.30 -6.32
N GLU A 159 -3.45 -33.74 -7.03
CA GLU A 159 -4.17 -35.01 -6.79
C GLU A 159 -3.30 -36.27 -6.92
N VAL A 160 -2.10 -36.15 -7.48
CA VAL A 160 -1.12 -37.25 -7.56
C VAL A 160 -0.68 -37.75 -6.17
N ASN A 161 -1.01 -37.05 -5.08
CA ASN A 161 -0.58 -37.36 -3.70
C ASN A 161 -1.70 -37.73 -2.70
N MET A 162 -2.95 -38.00 -3.13
CA MET A 162 -4.03 -38.44 -2.21
C MET A 162 -4.41 -39.92 -2.42
N GLU A 163 -4.37 -40.72 -1.34
CA GLU A 163 -5.01 -42.04 -1.29
C GLU A 163 -6.50 -41.92 -0.93
N ASN A 164 -7.34 -42.69 -1.63
CA ASN A 164 -8.80 -42.69 -1.48
C ASN A 164 -9.34 -43.37 -0.20
N THR A 165 -8.51 -43.73 0.78
CA THR A 165 -8.93 -44.65 1.87
C THR A 165 -8.69 -44.20 3.29
N ALA A 166 -7.95 -43.11 3.53
CA ALA A 166 -7.91 -42.43 4.82
C ALA A 166 -7.34 -41.04 4.56
N GLY A 167 -8.01 -39.96 4.98
CA GLY A 167 -7.63 -38.57 4.70
C GLY A 167 -6.31 -38.09 5.33
N GLY A 168 -5.26 -38.90 5.30
CA GLY A 168 -3.89 -38.55 5.66
C GLY A 168 -3.10 -38.15 4.41
N TYR A 169 -2.51 -36.96 4.45
CA TYR A 169 -1.57 -36.49 3.44
C TYR A 169 -0.30 -37.36 3.51
N ILE A 170 0.04 -38.09 2.44
CA ILE A 170 1.31 -38.82 2.38
C ILE A 170 2.40 -37.80 2.08
N PHE A 171 3.27 -37.54 3.05
CA PHE A 171 4.48 -36.78 2.80
C PHE A 171 5.32 -37.53 1.76
N SER A 172 5.56 -36.90 0.61
CA SER A 172 6.57 -37.43 -0.32
C SER A 172 7.90 -37.66 0.43
N THR A 173 8.69 -38.64 -0.02
CA THR A 173 10.02 -38.90 0.53
C THR A 173 10.85 -37.63 0.59
N ASP A 174 10.72 -36.77 -0.42
CA ASP A 174 11.39 -35.47 -0.51
C ASP A 174 10.93 -34.50 0.57
N THR A 175 9.63 -34.44 0.87
CA THR A 175 9.11 -33.59 1.96
C THR A 175 9.63 -34.06 3.32
N SER A 176 9.69 -35.37 3.54
CA SER A 176 10.24 -35.93 4.78
C SER A 176 11.74 -35.61 4.95
N HIS A 177 12.53 -35.73 3.88
CA HIS A 177 13.94 -35.34 3.87
C HIS A 177 14.11 -33.83 4.11
N LYS A 178 13.29 -32.97 3.50
CA LYS A 178 13.29 -31.51 3.75
C LYS A 178 13.00 -31.19 5.21
N ILE A 179 12.02 -31.84 5.83
CA ILE A 179 11.69 -31.66 7.26
C ILE A 179 12.87 -32.06 8.14
N PHE A 180 13.52 -33.20 7.87
CA PHE A 180 14.68 -33.63 8.64
C PHE A 180 15.84 -32.63 8.54
N LYS A 181 16.14 -32.15 7.32
CA LYS A 181 17.17 -31.14 7.08
C LYS A 181 16.88 -29.84 7.84
N LEU A 182 15.65 -29.33 7.77
CA LEU A 182 15.23 -28.14 8.50
C LEU A 182 15.37 -28.31 10.02
N LYS A 183 15.04 -29.48 10.56
CA LYS A 183 15.24 -29.76 12.00
C LYS A 183 16.71 -29.69 12.40
N SER A 184 17.61 -30.26 11.59
CA SER A 184 19.06 -30.18 11.84
C SER A 184 19.56 -28.73 11.77
N GLU A 185 19.15 -27.99 10.75
CA GLU A 185 19.54 -26.57 10.58
C GLU A 185 19.04 -25.69 11.73
N ILE A 186 17.82 -25.93 12.23
CA ILE A 186 17.27 -25.23 13.40
C ILE A 186 18.14 -25.47 14.64
N GLU A 187 18.58 -26.70 14.87
CA GLU A 187 19.41 -27.03 16.04
C GLU A 187 20.80 -26.39 15.96
N ASP A 188 21.43 -26.46 14.78
CA ASP A 188 22.71 -25.80 14.54
C ASP A 188 22.62 -24.28 14.71
N LEU A 189 21.55 -23.66 14.19
CA LEU A 189 21.31 -22.22 14.32
C LEU A 189 21.03 -21.82 15.78
N LYS A 190 20.25 -22.61 16.53
CA LYS A 190 20.03 -22.37 17.96
C LYS A 190 21.34 -22.39 18.74
N GLY A 191 22.20 -23.37 18.49
CA GLY A 191 23.52 -23.46 19.12
C GLY A 191 24.41 -22.25 18.82
N LYS A 192 24.40 -21.75 17.57
CA LYS A 192 25.13 -20.53 17.19
C LYS A 192 24.56 -19.29 17.86
N ILE A 193 23.23 -19.12 17.86
CA ILE A 193 22.56 -17.97 18.47
C ILE A 193 22.84 -17.91 19.98
N LEU A 194 22.81 -19.05 20.67
CA LEU A 194 23.06 -19.09 22.12
C LEU A 194 24.49 -18.64 22.45
N LYS A 195 25.49 -19.13 21.71
CA LYS A 195 26.89 -18.70 21.86
C LYS A 195 27.08 -17.20 21.61
N GLU A 196 26.48 -16.66 20.55
CA GLU A 196 26.59 -15.23 20.24
C GLU A 196 25.83 -14.35 21.25
N ARG A 197 24.71 -14.82 21.80
CA ARG A 197 23.98 -14.12 22.87
C ARG A 197 24.80 -14.02 24.15
N GLU A 198 25.45 -15.12 24.56
CA GLU A 198 26.33 -15.12 25.72
C GLU A 198 27.50 -14.15 25.54
N LYS A 199 28.15 -14.18 24.37
CA LYS A 199 29.20 -13.22 24.02
C LYS A 199 28.71 -11.77 24.10
N TYR A 200 27.57 -11.46 23.49
CA TYR A 200 26.97 -10.13 23.52
C TYR A 200 26.69 -9.66 24.95
N GLN A 201 26.15 -10.55 25.80
CA GLN A 201 25.87 -10.24 27.20
C GLN A 201 27.15 -9.99 28.00
N THR A 202 28.22 -10.78 27.79
CA THR A 202 29.51 -10.54 28.43
C THR A 202 30.17 -9.24 27.97
N SER A 203 30.13 -8.92 26.67
CA SER A 203 30.63 -7.65 26.14
C SER A 203 29.91 -6.45 26.72
N THR A 204 28.58 -6.53 26.90
CA THR A 204 27.77 -5.46 27.52
C THR A 204 28.14 -5.21 28.99
N GLN A 205 28.71 -6.20 29.69
CA GLN A 205 29.17 -6.07 31.07
C GLN A 205 30.65 -5.63 31.18
N SER A 206 31.36 -5.54 30.05
CA SER A 206 32.74 -5.09 30.05
C SER A 206 32.82 -3.59 30.36
N PHE A 207 33.86 -3.17 31.09
CA PHE A 207 34.08 -1.76 31.48
C PHE A 207 34.55 -0.86 30.34
N PHE A 208 34.70 -1.41 29.12
CA PHE A 208 35.04 -0.64 27.93
C PHE A 208 33.76 -0.07 27.32
N ASP A 209 33.86 1.16 26.81
CA ASP A 209 32.76 1.94 26.23
C ASP A 209 32.39 1.39 24.82
N GLU A 210 32.05 0.10 24.75
CA GLU A 210 31.58 -0.56 23.53
C GLU A 210 30.12 -0.22 23.27
N LEU A 211 29.83 0.39 22.12
CA LEU A 211 28.48 0.81 21.76
C LEU A 211 27.64 -0.39 21.28
N SER A 212 26.46 -0.58 21.87
CA SER A 212 25.50 -1.58 21.39
C SER A 212 24.88 -1.15 20.05
N ALA A 213 25.01 -1.98 19.03
CA ALA A 213 24.39 -1.74 17.74
C ALA A 213 22.89 -2.11 17.75
N ILE A 214 22.04 -1.22 17.24
CA ILE A 214 20.61 -1.46 17.08
C ILE A 214 20.36 -2.05 15.68
N PRO A 215 19.58 -3.14 15.56
CA PRO A 215 19.20 -3.68 14.27
C PRO A 215 18.47 -2.65 13.41
N LEU A 216 18.92 -2.45 12.17
CA LEU A 216 18.23 -1.65 11.17
C LEU A 216 16.99 -2.43 10.69
N LEU A 217 15.81 -1.93 11.04
CA LEU A 217 14.53 -2.50 10.63
C LEU A 217 13.89 -1.65 9.55
N SER A 218 13.61 -2.26 8.39
CA SER A 218 12.74 -1.64 7.39
C SER A 218 11.29 -1.82 7.82
N VAL A 219 10.60 -0.71 8.06
CA VAL A 219 9.14 -0.73 8.23
C VAL A 219 8.54 -0.10 7.00
N LYS A 220 7.59 -0.80 6.40
CA LYS A 220 6.78 -0.29 5.30
C LYS A 220 5.44 0.11 5.88
N ASP A 221 5.04 1.34 5.65
CA ASP A 221 3.80 1.88 6.18
C ASP A 221 2.99 2.63 5.12
N THR A 222 1.69 2.69 5.32
CA THR A 222 0.75 3.49 4.53
C THR A 222 -0.29 4.11 5.45
N PHE A 223 -0.59 5.39 5.26
CA PHE A 223 -1.62 6.11 6.00
C PHE A 223 -2.52 6.87 5.02
N VAL A 224 -3.62 6.23 4.60
CA VAL A 224 -4.44 6.68 3.46
C VAL A 224 -5.88 6.91 3.90
N LEU A 225 -6.48 8.01 3.46
CA LEU A 225 -7.89 8.32 3.72
C LEU A 225 -8.81 7.45 2.84
N GLU A 226 -9.65 6.64 3.48
CA GLU A 226 -10.73 5.89 2.84
C GLU A 226 -11.96 6.78 2.67
N LYS A 227 -12.28 7.12 1.41
CA LYS A 227 -13.33 8.09 1.06
C LYS A 227 -14.73 7.63 1.49
N SER A 228 -15.03 6.33 1.39
CA SER A 228 -16.37 5.77 1.65
C SER A 228 -16.75 5.81 3.13
N THR A 229 -15.76 5.63 4.01
CA THR A 229 -15.98 5.56 5.47
C THR A 229 -15.55 6.83 6.19
N SER A 230 -14.83 7.74 5.53
CA SER A 230 -14.17 8.90 6.14
C SER A 230 -13.25 8.50 7.30
N THR A 231 -12.48 7.44 7.11
CA THR A 231 -11.50 6.95 8.08
C THR A 231 -10.15 6.76 7.42
N TYR A 232 -9.08 6.88 8.18
CA TYR A 232 -7.74 6.57 7.71
C TYR A 232 -7.44 5.10 7.91
N ASN A 233 -6.97 4.45 6.85
CA ASN A 233 -6.41 3.11 6.90
C ASN A 233 -4.90 3.24 7.14
N LEU A 234 -4.46 2.85 8.35
CA LEU A 234 -3.06 2.70 8.70
C LEU A 234 -2.65 1.23 8.53
N ALA A 235 -1.74 0.95 7.60
CA ALA A 235 -1.15 -0.37 7.46
C ALA A 235 0.35 -0.30 7.75
N ILE A 236 0.85 -1.22 8.57
CA ILE A 236 2.26 -1.30 8.96
C ILE A 236 2.72 -2.73 8.69
N GLU A 237 3.83 -2.87 7.97
CA GLU A 237 4.41 -4.15 7.57
C GLU A 237 5.92 -4.19 7.85
N VAL A 238 6.38 -5.29 8.46
CA VAL A 238 7.77 -5.54 8.83
C VAL A 238 8.26 -6.91 8.36
N PRO A 239 9.54 -7.07 8.03
CA PRO A 239 10.08 -8.36 7.55
C PRO A 239 9.92 -9.54 8.53
N THR A 240 9.89 -9.25 9.83
CA THR A 240 9.78 -10.22 10.93
C THR A 240 8.48 -10.04 11.68
N ALA A 241 7.99 -11.08 12.36
CA ALA A 241 6.75 -11.01 13.13
C ALA A 241 6.74 -9.84 14.12
N ILE A 242 5.60 -9.16 14.22
CA ILE A 242 5.37 -8.05 15.15
C ILE A 242 5.12 -8.62 16.54
N ASP A 243 5.78 -8.10 17.57
CA ASP A 243 5.46 -8.38 18.97
C ASP A 243 4.28 -7.49 19.40
N ASN A 244 4.50 -6.18 19.29
CA ASN A 244 3.50 -5.17 19.59
C ASN A 244 3.70 -3.89 18.79
N ILE A 245 2.61 -3.14 18.63
CA ILE A 245 2.60 -1.77 18.12
C ILE A 245 1.93 -0.89 19.17
N LEU A 246 2.64 0.12 19.66
CA LEU A 246 2.07 1.16 20.51
C LEU A 246 1.69 2.37 19.66
N ILE A 247 0.43 2.76 19.76
CA ILE A 247 -0.14 3.94 19.11
C ILE A 247 -0.31 5.02 20.16
N GLN A 248 0.36 6.15 19.94
CA GLN A 248 0.22 7.36 20.73
C GLN A 248 -0.33 8.48 19.84
N SER A 249 -1.24 9.29 20.35
CA SER A 249 -1.68 10.50 19.65
C SER A 249 -1.76 11.68 20.59
N ASN A 250 -1.32 12.85 20.10
CA ASN A 250 -1.48 14.12 20.80
C ASN A 250 -2.75 14.90 20.41
N THR A 251 -3.63 14.26 19.63
CA THR A 251 -4.95 14.77 19.26
C THR A 251 -5.98 13.68 19.46
N LYS A 252 -7.26 14.05 19.60
CA LYS A 252 -8.31 13.06 19.79
C LYS A 252 -8.54 12.29 18.49
N VAL A 253 -8.38 10.99 18.55
CA VAL A 253 -8.66 10.06 17.45
C VAL A 253 -9.35 8.81 18.00
N ASP A 254 -10.24 8.23 17.21
CA ASP A 254 -10.90 6.98 17.56
C ASP A 254 -10.28 5.84 16.75
N LEU A 255 -9.89 4.77 17.45
CA LEU A 255 -9.45 3.52 16.82
C LEU A 255 -10.66 2.63 16.59
N LEU A 256 -10.86 2.18 15.35
CA LEU A 256 -11.95 1.30 14.96
C LEU A 256 -11.43 -0.13 14.77
N ASP A 257 -12.25 -1.10 15.17
CA ASP A 257 -11.93 -2.51 15.01
C ASP A 257 -11.94 -2.91 13.52
N VAL A 258 -11.00 -3.79 13.17
CA VAL A 258 -10.85 -4.34 11.82
C VAL A 258 -11.00 -5.87 11.94
N GLU A 259 -11.95 -6.47 11.23
CA GLU A 259 -12.25 -7.91 11.38
C GLU A 259 -11.06 -8.82 11.05
N LYS A 260 -10.23 -8.42 10.07
CA LYS A 260 -9.00 -9.14 9.70
C LYS A 260 -7.89 -9.05 10.77
N ASN A 261 -8.02 -8.15 11.74
CA ASN A 261 -7.00 -7.91 12.76
C ASN A 261 -7.21 -8.85 13.96
N SER A 262 -6.25 -9.75 14.19
CA SER A 262 -6.24 -10.68 15.31
C SER A 262 -5.45 -10.18 16.53
N ALA A 263 -4.98 -8.94 16.52
CA ALA A 263 -4.23 -8.37 17.63
C ALA A 263 -5.16 -8.01 18.79
N VAL A 264 -4.68 -8.21 20.01
CA VAL A 264 -5.39 -7.77 21.21
C VAL A 264 -5.02 -6.33 21.48
N VAL A 265 -6.03 -5.45 21.55
CA VAL A 265 -5.88 -4.04 21.88
C VAL A 265 -6.00 -3.83 23.39
N SER A 266 -5.13 -2.99 23.94
CA SER A 266 -5.20 -2.50 25.31
C SER A 266 -5.08 -0.99 25.32
N TYR A 267 -6.11 -0.32 25.85
CA TYR A 267 -6.12 1.12 26.03
C TYR A 267 -5.54 1.46 27.39
N SER A 268 -4.54 2.34 27.41
CA SER A 268 -3.97 2.89 28.64
C SER A 268 -4.69 4.19 28.99
N GLU A 269 -4.88 4.45 30.28
CA GLU A 269 -5.43 5.73 30.74
C GLU A 269 -4.48 6.87 30.30
N SER A 270 -5.02 7.77 29.49
CA SER A 270 -4.30 8.96 29.04
C SER A 270 -4.53 10.10 30.02
N GLN A 271 -3.47 10.58 30.67
CA GLN A 271 -3.54 11.79 31.49
C GLN A 271 -3.50 13.01 30.56
N THR A 272 -4.45 13.93 30.71
CA THR A 272 -4.54 15.16 29.89
C THR A 272 -3.31 16.06 30.02
N ASP A 273 -2.60 15.97 31.14
CA ASP A 273 -1.43 16.80 31.44
C ASP A 273 -0.22 16.43 30.59
N ASP A 274 -0.15 15.19 30.08
CA ASP A 274 0.96 14.67 29.27
C ASP A 274 0.82 14.96 27.77
N SER A 275 -0.20 15.73 27.36
CA SER A 275 -0.55 15.97 25.95
C SER A 275 -0.86 14.72 25.13
N ASN A 276 -1.10 13.58 25.79
CA ASN A 276 -1.48 12.32 25.18
C ASN A 276 -3.00 12.19 25.24
N PHE A 277 -3.67 12.14 24.09
CA PHE A 277 -5.12 11.95 23.98
C PHE A 277 -5.49 10.48 23.72
N LEU A 278 -4.54 9.70 23.20
CA LEU A 278 -4.70 8.28 22.96
C LEU A 278 -3.40 7.55 23.25
N LEU A 279 -3.49 6.46 24.01
CA LEU A 279 -2.44 5.47 24.19
C LEU A 279 -3.07 4.08 24.06
N ALA A 280 -2.75 3.38 22.97
CA ALA A 280 -3.24 2.03 22.72
C ALA A 280 -2.08 1.12 22.34
N THR A 281 -2.06 -0.10 22.89
CA THR A 281 -1.09 -1.12 22.54
C THR A 281 -1.79 -2.28 21.85
N TYR A 282 -1.37 -2.58 20.62
CA TYR A 282 -1.79 -3.75 19.87
C TYR A 282 -0.74 -4.85 20.03
N ARG A 283 -1.11 -5.95 20.69
CA ARG A 283 -0.26 -7.12 20.82
C ARG A 283 -0.67 -8.18 19.79
N CYS A 284 0.25 -8.52 18.90
CA CYS A 284 0.01 -9.54 17.90
C CYS A 284 0.16 -10.93 18.56
N GLN A 285 -0.89 -11.74 18.54
CA GLN A 285 -0.87 -13.09 19.14
C GLN A 285 -0.29 -14.15 18.21
N ILE A 286 -0.38 -13.92 16.91
CA ILE A 286 0.08 -14.79 15.83
C ILE A 286 1.33 -14.17 15.22
N ASN A 287 2.17 -14.98 14.57
CA ASN A 287 3.33 -14.50 13.80
C ASN A 287 2.88 -13.71 12.55
N THR A 288 2.37 -12.51 12.78
CA THR A 288 1.90 -11.58 11.75
C THR A 288 2.98 -10.55 11.47
N ASN A 289 3.24 -10.35 10.18
CA ASN A 289 4.21 -9.37 9.70
C ASN A 289 3.57 -8.03 9.34
N ARG A 290 2.23 -7.99 9.27
CA ARG A 290 1.43 -6.83 8.89
C ARG A 290 0.32 -6.61 9.91
N LEU A 291 0.05 -5.35 10.24
CA LEU A 291 -1.08 -4.92 11.04
C LEU A 291 -1.83 -3.80 10.30
N GLU A 292 -3.16 -3.89 10.27
CA GLU A 292 -4.04 -2.86 9.71
C GLU A 292 -4.95 -2.29 10.80
N LEU A 293 -5.05 -0.96 10.85
CA LEU A 293 -5.82 -0.20 11.82
C LEU A 293 -6.67 0.83 11.10
N LYS A 294 -7.93 0.99 11.51
CA LYS A 294 -8.79 2.07 11.06
C LYS A 294 -8.81 3.19 12.10
N ILE A 295 -8.51 4.40 11.67
CA ILE A 295 -8.36 5.57 12.54
C ILE A 295 -9.32 6.65 12.07
N ARG A 296 -10.24 7.06 12.94
CA ARG A 296 -11.13 8.19 12.69
C ARG A 296 -10.56 9.44 13.32
N THR A 297 -10.32 10.45 12.49
CA THR A 297 -9.88 11.77 12.93
C THR A 297 -11.07 12.71 13.10
N ILE A 298 -10.86 13.80 13.84
CA ILE A 298 -11.84 14.87 13.99
C ILE A 298 -11.34 16.08 13.20
N GLU A 299 -12.13 16.53 12.24
CA GLU A 299 -11.82 17.72 11.46
C GLU A 299 -11.70 18.96 12.37
N GLY A 300 -10.70 19.79 12.09
CA GLY A 300 -10.30 20.93 12.90
C GLY A 300 -9.23 20.62 13.96
N GLN A 301 -9.00 19.36 14.30
CA GLN A 301 -8.00 18.97 15.31
C GLN A 301 -6.72 18.45 14.67
N LYS A 302 -5.75 19.34 14.48
CA LYS A 302 -4.41 18.96 14.00
C LYS A 302 -3.62 18.23 15.10
N GLY A 303 -2.76 17.30 14.70
CA GLY A 303 -1.91 16.57 15.64
C GLY A 303 -0.91 15.65 14.97
N ILE A 304 -0.25 14.84 15.78
CA ILE A 304 0.71 13.83 15.40
C ILE A 304 0.23 12.50 16.00
N LEU A 305 0.16 11.49 15.14
CA LEU A 305 -0.01 10.10 15.51
C LEU A 305 1.35 9.41 15.43
N GLN A 306 1.73 8.73 16.48
CA GLN A 306 3.00 8.03 16.60
C GLN A 306 2.74 6.53 16.71
N ALA A 307 3.43 5.73 15.90
CA ALA A 307 3.41 4.28 15.95
C ALA A 307 4.80 3.76 16.32
N TYR A 308 4.91 3.11 17.46
CA TYR A 308 6.12 2.44 17.92
C TYR A 308 6.02 0.95 17.60
N VAL A 309 6.74 0.53 16.57
CA VAL A 309 6.68 -0.84 16.03
C VAL A 309 7.80 -1.67 16.63
N THR A 310 7.44 -2.69 17.39
CA THR A 310 8.39 -3.60 18.04
C THR A 310 8.29 -4.99 17.40
N PRO A 311 9.23 -5.37 16.53
CA PRO A 311 9.25 -6.73 16.00
C PRO A 311 9.95 -7.72 16.93
N MET A 312 9.73 -9.00 16.65
CA MET A 312 10.31 -10.16 17.33
C MET A 312 11.76 -10.41 16.88
N VAL A 313 12.64 -9.45 17.16
CA VAL A 313 14.09 -9.52 16.89
C VAL A 313 14.90 -9.48 18.18
N GLN A 314 16.14 -9.97 18.13
CA GLN A 314 17.10 -9.91 19.24
C GLN A 314 18.38 -9.20 18.77
N PRO A 315 18.83 -8.12 19.42
CA PRO A 315 18.21 -7.45 20.57
C PRO A 315 16.86 -6.82 20.22
N LYS A 316 15.96 -6.71 21.20
CA LYS A 316 14.67 -6.02 20.99
C LYS A 316 14.93 -4.56 20.71
N CYS A 317 14.30 -4.04 19.67
CA CYS A 317 14.28 -2.61 19.36
C CYS A 317 12.88 -2.21 18.91
N SER A 318 12.61 -0.90 18.95
CA SER A 318 11.34 -0.33 18.50
C SER A 318 11.64 0.77 17.48
N ARG A 319 10.83 0.83 16.43
CA ARG A 319 10.91 1.87 15.39
C ARG A 319 9.73 2.82 15.56
N LEU A 320 10.03 4.09 15.75
CA LEU A 320 9.02 5.16 15.75
C LEU A 320 8.72 5.59 14.31
N ILE A 321 7.44 5.64 13.97
CA ILE A 321 6.88 6.23 12.75
C ILE A 321 5.90 7.32 13.16
N GLN A 322 5.92 8.46 12.47
CA GLN A 322 5.09 9.62 12.80
C GLN A 322 4.23 9.99 11.60
N TYR A 323 2.93 10.15 11.85
CA TYR A 323 1.94 10.59 10.87
C TYR A 323 1.35 11.92 11.32
N GLU A 324 1.30 12.88 10.40
CA GLU A 324 0.71 14.19 10.67
C GLU A 324 -0.79 14.14 10.37
N ILE A 325 -1.61 14.44 11.39
CA ILE A 325 -3.05 14.65 11.23
C ILE A 325 -3.25 16.13 10.91
N LYS A 326 -3.64 16.39 9.67
CA LYS A 326 -3.90 17.74 9.16
C LYS A 326 -5.16 18.35 9.78
N ALA A 327 -5.21 19.68 9.83
CA ALA A 327 -6.39 20.39 10.36
C ALA A 327 -7.66 20.03 9.58
N LEU A 328 -7.56 19.97 8.25
CA LEU A 328 -8.62 19.52 7.33
C LEU A 328 -8.32 18.10 6.85
N SER A 329 -8.11 17.17 7.79
CA SER A 329 -7.72 15.79 7.49
C SER A 329 -8.73 15.01 6.64
N LEU A 330 -10.02 15.36 6.71
CA LEU A 330 -11.05 14.67 5.93
C LEU A 330 -11.23 15.23 4.51
N HIS A 331 -10.37 16.15 4.08
CA HIS A 331 -10.36 16.65 2.72
C HIS A 331 -9.42 15.81 1.85
N TYR A 332 -9.70 15.73 0.56
CA TYR A 332 -8.82 15.11 -0.41
C TYR A 332 -8.81 15.87 -1.72
N ARG A 333 -7.72 15.79 -2.48
CA ARG A 333 -7.55 16.58 -3.69
C ARG A 333 -8.44 16.08 -4.83
N ILE A 334 -9.05 17.01 -5.55
CA ILE A 334 -9.86 16.72 -6.74
C ILE A 334 -9.45 17.63 -7.89
N HIS A 335 -9.79 17.22 -9.11
CA HIS A 335 -9.58 18.03 -10.31
C HIS A 335 -10.89 18.36 -11.04
N GLN A 336 -11.95 17.56 -10.82
CA GLN A 336 -13.28 17.79 -11.36
C GLN A 336 -14.26 18.24 -10.27
N PHE A 337 -14.99 19.33 -10.53
CA PHE A 337 -15.95 19.91 -9.61
C PHE A 337 -16.99 20.74 -10.35
N ASP A 338 -18.13 20.98 -9.68
CA ASP A 338 -19.17 21.88 -10.17
C ASP A 338 -18.88 23.33 -9.74
N SER A 339 -18.54 24.17 -10.71
CA SER A 339 -18.24 25.59 -10.48
C SER A 339 -19.48 26.44 -10.16
N ASN A 340 -20.70 25.91 -10.34
CA ASN A 340 -21.94 26.66 -10.09
C ASN A 340 -22.38 26.62 -8.61
N ARG A 341 -21.66 25.90 -7.75
CA ARG A 341 -21.97 25.85 -6.32
C ARG A 341 -21.74 27.21 -5.65
N PRO A 342 -22.57 27.60 -4.66
CA PRO A 342 -22.32 28.82 -3.90
C PRO A 342 -21.07 28.67 -3.03
N PHE A 343 -20.18 29.67 -3.06
CA PHE A 343 -18.96 29.69 -2.26
C PHE A 343 -19.02 30.75 -1.15
N ASN A 344 -18.65 30.33 0.06
CA ASN A 344 -18.28 31.27 1.12
C ASN A 344 -16.81 31.62 0.94
N VAL A 345 -16.49 32.91 0.77
CA VAL A 345 -15.14 33.36 0.41
C VAL A 345 -14.46 34.04 1.60
N LEU A 346 -13.28 33.53 1.97
CA LEU A 346 -12.37 34.15 2.93
C LEU A 346 -11.13 34.67 2.19
N ILE A 347 -10.83 35.97 2.33
CA ILE A 347 -9.68 36.60 1.68
C ILE A 347 -8.70 37.06 2.74
N ILE A 348 -7.48 36.51 2.71
CA ILE A 348 -6.37 36.89 3.58
C ILE A 348 -5.36 37.68 2.73
N LYS A 349 -4.99 38.88 3.18
CA LYS A 349 -3.99 39.74 2.51
C LYS A 349 -2.94 40.14 3.52
N GLY A 350 -1.68 40.15 3.09
CA GLY A 350 -0.55 40.54 3.93
C GLY A 350 0.76 40.45 3.15
N THR A 351 1.86 40.75 3.83
CA THR A 351 3.21 40.65 3.28
C THR A 351 3.76 39.25 3.51
N PHE A 352 3.21 38.27 2.79
CA PHE A 352 3.64 36.88 2.84
C PHE A 352 4.24 36.48 1.51
N SER A 353 5.25 35.64 1.54
CA SER A 353 5.80 35.01 0.35
C SER A 353 4.91 33.86 -0.12
N LEU A 354 4.97 33.54 -1.42
CA LEU A 354 4.27 32.38 -2.00
C LEU A 354 4.63 31.07 -1.27
N ALA A 355 5.88 30.93 -0.82
CA ALA A 355 6.36 29.76 -0.10
C ALA A 355 5.73 29.63 1.29
N GLU A 356 5.57 30.73 2.03
CA GLU A 356 4.89 30.73 3.33
C GLU A 356 3.42 30.35 3.19
N ILE A 357 2.70 30.95 2.23
CA ILE A 357 1.30 30.64 1.97
C ILE A 357 1.14 29.16 1.60
N HIS A 358 2.00 28.65 0.71
CA HIS A 358 1.99 27.25 0.31
C HIS A 358 2.27 26.31 1.49
N SER A 359 3.23 26.66 2.35
CA SER A 359 3.52 25.90 3.57
C SER A 359 2.32 25.86 4.51
N TRP A 360 1.62 26.97 4.71
CA TRP A 360 0.40 27.01 5.54
C TRP A 360 -0.69 26.09 4.98
N ILE A 361 -0.91 26.13 3.66
CA ILE A 361 -1.86 25.24 3.00
C ILE A 361 -1.45 23.78 3.20
N GLY A 362 -0.16 23.45 3.03
CA GLY A 362 0.38 22.11 3.27
C GLY A 362 0.30 21.63 4.73
N LEU A 363 0.26 22.54 5.70
CA LEU A 363 0.01 22.22 7.12
C LEU A 363 -1.48 21.99 7.41
N CYS A 364 -2.36 22.65 6.67
CA CYS A 364 -3.81 22.55 6.87
C CYS A 364 -4.45 21.39 6.12
N LEU A 365 -3.97 21.06 4.91
CA LEU A 365 -4.60 20.14 3.99
C LEU A 365 -3.67 18.97 3.63
N PRO A 366 -4.23 17.76 3.44
CA PRO A 366 -3.47 16.64 2.89
C PRO A 366 -3.28 16.80 1.36
N GLU A 367 -2.41 15.99 0.77
CA GLU A 367 -2.19 15.90 -0.70
C GLU A 367 -1.82 17.23 -1.39
N VAL A 368 -1.28 18.19 -0.63
CA VAL A 368 -0.67 19.41 -1.16
C VAL A 368 0.70 19.05 -1.72
N PRO A 369 1.02 19.39 -2.98
CA PRO A 369 2.36 19.17 -3.53
C PRO A 369 3.44 19.79 -2.65
N GLU A 370 4.64 19.22 -2.62
CA GLU A 370 5.77 19.78 -1.86
C GLU A 370 6.18 21.18 -2.35
N LYS A 371 6.00 21.42 -3.65
CA LYS A 371 6.35 22.68 -4.30
C LYS A 371 5.13 23.31 -4.97
N PRO A 372 4.99 24.64 -4.89
CA PRO A 372 3.93 25.34 -5.59
C PRO A 372 4.13 25.20 -7.09
N GLN A 373 3.04 25.36 -7.84
CA GLN A 373 3.12 25.39 -9.30
C GLN A 373 3.90 26.64 -9.73
N ILE A 374 4.81 26.49 -10.69
CA ILE A 374 5.59 27.59 -11.27
C ILE A 374 4.66 28.36 -12.23
N SER A 375 3.74 29.11 -11.65
CA SER A 375 2.72 29.90 -12.36
C SER A 375 2.39 31.14 -11.53
N GLU A 376 1.84 32.17 -12.16
CA GLU A 376 1.48 33.42 -11.47
C GLU A 376 0.44 33.23 -10.35
N LYS A 377 -0.36 32.16 -10.44
CA LYS A 377 -1.42 31.84 -9.50
C LYS A 377 -1.52 30.32 -9.32
N THR A 378 -1.43 29.84 -8.08
CA THR A 378 -1.68 28.42 -7.78
C THR A 378 -3.12 28.23 -7.30
N ILE A 379 -3.82 27.26 -7.88
CA ILE A 379 -5.18 26.88 -7.48
C ILE A 379 -5.20 25.39 -7.16
N LEU A 380 -5.69 25.04 -5.98
CA LEU A 380 -5.89 23.66 -5.52
C LEU A 380 -7.35 23.47 -5.12
N TRP A 381 -7.92 22.32 -5.48
CA TRP A 381 -9.30 21.96 -5.18
C TRP A 381 -9.34 20.73 -4.30
N PHE A 382 -10.19 20.79 -3.28
CA PHE A 382 -10.39 19.71 -2.32
C PHE A 382 -11.86 19.42 -2.12
N ARG A 383 -12.17 18.18 -1.76
CA ARG A 383 -13.50 17.72 -1.37
C ARG A 383 -13.46 17.07 0.00
N SER A 384 -14.43 17.39 0.85
CA SER A 384 -14.61 16.70 2.12
C SER A 384 -15.20 15.30 1.87
N SER A 385 -14.59 14.26 2.44
CA SER A 385 -15.15 12.90 2.42
C SER A 385 -16.37 12.74 3.32
N LEU A 386 -16.55 13.64 4.29
CA LEU A 386 -17.61 13.55 5.30
C LEU A 386 -18.93 14.16 4.84
N VAL A 387 -18.87 15.34 4.20
CA VAL A 387 -20.06 16.15 3.86
C VAL A 387 -20.12 16.57 2.39
N ASP A 388 -19.18 16.12 1.54
CA ASP A 388 -19.16 16.41 0.10
C ASP A 388 -19.11 17.90 -0.29
N THR A 389 -18.64 18.75 0.63
CA THR A 389 -18.35 20.16 0.37
C THR A 389 -17.04 20.30 -0.40
N ILE A 390 -16.88 21.43 -1.11
CA ILE A 390 -15.72 21.72 -1.94
C ILE A 390 -14.98 22.92 -1.35
N LEU A 391 -13.66 22.82 -1.30
CA LEU A 391 -12.76 23.88 -0.88
C LEU A 391 -11.82 24.26 -2.04
N GLU A 392 -11.90 25.52 -2.46
CA GLU A 392 -10.93 26.13 -3.38
C GLU A 392 -9.85 26.87 -2.59
N CYS A 393 -8.60 26.54 -2.84
CA CYS A 393 -7.45 27.29 -2.35
C CYS A 393 -6.75 27.97 -3.52
N SER A 394 -6.96 29.27 -3.66
CA SER A 394 -6.38 30.12 -4.70
C SER A 394 -5.42 31.13 -4.08
N TYR A 395 -4.15 31.09 -4.43
CA TYR A 395 -3.12 31.97 -3.86
C TYR A 395 -2.03 32.36 -4.87
N GLN A 396 -1.40 33.52 -4.65
CA GLN A 396 -0.42 34.16 -5.52
C GLN A 396 0.59 34.97 -4.70
#